data_AF-A0A6L7M513-F1
#
_entry.id   AF-A0A6L7M513-F1
#
_cell.length_a   1.000
_cell.length_b   1.000
_cell.length_c   1.000
_cell.angle_alpha   90.00
_cell.angle_beta   90.00
_cell.angle_gamma   90.00
#
_symmetry.space_group_name_H-M   'P 1'
#
loop_
_entity.id
_entity.type
_entity.pdbx_description
1 polymer ?
#
loop_
_entity_poly.entity_id
_entity_poly.type
_entity_poly.pdbx_seq_one_letter_code
_entity_poly.pdbx_strand_id
1 'polypeptide(L)'
;MRFDSARAAGLNEERVGRIADGYETALEPAQVAALKLTDAIIGVPRPPDDEVKQALQAHYSEAEIAELAMGVGLFLGMSKVLINLGLEPEDMPVTVVPTPG
;
A
#
# COMPACT_ATOMS: atom_id res chain seq x y z
N MET A 1 -6.01 7.20 8.30
CA MET A 1 -7.12 7.93 7.64
C MET A 1 -8.06 6.90 7.00
N ARG A 2 -9.38 7.08 7.07
CA ARG A 2 -10.37 6.26 6.35
C ARG A 2 -11.19 7.19 5.47
N PHE A 3 -11.27 6.90 4.18
CA PHE A 3 -12.16 7.65 3.28
C PHE A 3 -13.60 7.19 3.48
N ASP A 4 -14.55 8.13 3.49
CA ASP A 4 -15.98 7.80 3.63
C ASP A 4 -16.47 6.87 2.51
N SER A 5 -15.97 7.07 1.29
CA SER A 5 -16.23 6.18 0.16
C SER A 5 -15.74 4.76 0.40
N ALA A 6 -14.55 4.59 1.00
CA ALA A 6 -14.01 3.28 1.33
C ALA A 6 -14.84 2.60 2.45
N ARG A 7 -15.29 3.36 3.45
CA ARG A 7 -16.21 2.84 4.49
C ARG A 7 -17.56 2.44 3.89
N ALA A 8 -18.12 3.24 3.00
CA ALA A 8 -19.35 2.92 2.27
C ALA A 8 -19.20 1.66 1.40
N ALA A 9 -18.02 1.42 0.83
CA ALA A 9 -17.65 0.19 0.12
C ALA A 9 -17.38 -1.01 1.05
N GLY A 10 -17.61 -0.87 2.36
CA GLY A 10 -17.51 -1.95 3.34
C GLY A 10 -16.11 -2.15 3.92
N LEU A 11 -15.23 -1.15 3.88
CA LEU A 11 -13.98 -1.17 4.62
C LEU A 11 -14.25 -0.98 6.12
N ASN A 12 -13.91 -1.98 6.91
CA ASN A 12 -14.01 -1.96 8.38
C ASN A 12 -12.69 -2.43 9.02
N GLU A 13 -12.55 -2.25 10.33
CA GLU A 13 -11.28 -2.55 11.02
C GLU A 13 -10.95 -4.04 11.07
N GLU A 14 -11.95 -4.93 11.01
CA GLU A 14 -11.74 -6.37 10.88
C GLU A 14 -11.05 -6.73 9.55
N ARG A 15 -11.52 -6.17 8.43
CA ARG A 15 -10.93 -6.38 7.10
C ARG A 15 -9.54 -5.79 7.01
N VAL A 16 -9.32 -4.65 7.64
CA VAL A 16 -8.00 -4.01 7.70
C VAL A 16 -7.05 -4.87 8.52
N GLY A 17 -7.51 -5.45 9.64
CA GLY A 17 -6.70 -6.35 10.46
C GLY A 17 -6.17 -7.58 9.71
N ARG A 18 -6.77 -7.94 8.55
CA ARG A 18 -6.27 -9.00 7.66
C ARG A 18 -5.10 -8.56 6.77
N ILE A 19 -4.85 -7.26 6.66
CA ILE A 19 -3.70 -6.69 5.96
C ILE A 19 -2.52 -6.69 6.93
N ALA A 20 -1.96 -7.88 7.13
CA ALA A 20 -0.80 -8.16 7.97
C ALA A 20 0.09 -9.19 7.27
N ASP A 21 1.16 -9.63 7.93
CA ASP A 21 2.02 -10.69 7.39
C ASP A 21 1.19 -11.94 7.04
N GLY A 22 1.39 -12.48 5.83
CA GLY A 22 0.63 -13.61 5.32
C GLY A 22 -0.74 -13.26 4.72
N TYR A 23 -1.00 -11.97 4.44
CA TYR A 23 -2.26 -11.49 3.84
C TYR A 23 -2.61 -12.22 2.53
N GLU A 24 -1.64 -12.81 1.83
CA GLU A 24 -1.81 -13.52 0.57
C GLU A 24 -2.76 -14.72 0.69
N THR A 25 -2.82 -15.33 1.88
CA THR A 25 -3.73 -16.44 2.19
C THR A 25 -5.07 -15.98 2.73
N ALA A 26 -5.14 -14.71 3.15
CA ALA A 26 -6.26 -14.15 3.89
C ALA A 26 -7.06 -13.13 3.06
N LEU A 27 -6.72 -12.85 1.81
CA LEU A 27 -7.41 -11.84 0.99
C LEU A 27 -7.75 -12.38 -0.39
N GLU A 28 -8.69 -11.71 -1.06
CA GLU A 28 -9.06 -12.06 -2.43
C GLU A 28 -7.90 -11.80 -3.40
N PRO A 29 -7.75 -12.59 -4.48
CA PRO A 29 -6.62 -12.47 -5.40
C PRO A 29 -6.35 -11.06 -5.94
N ALA A 30 -7.42 -10.30 -6.25
CA ALA A 30 -7.30 -8.91 -6.69
C ALA A 30 -6.68 -8.01 -5.62
N GLN A 31 -7.09 -8.17 -4.36
CA GLN A 31 -6.57 -7.39 -3.23
C GLN A 31 -5.10 -7.74 -2.95
N VAL A 32 -4.74 -9.03 -3.06
CA VAL A 32 -3.36 -9.48 -2.95
C VAL A 32 -2.49 -8.85 -4.04
N ALA A 33 -2.97 -8.82 -5.30
CA ALA A 33 -2.24 -8.18 -6.40
C ALA A 33 -2.01 -6.68 -6.15
N ALA A 34 -3.03 -5.96 -5.68
CA ALA A 34 -2.91 -4.54 -5.34
C ALA A 34 -1.91 -4.29 -4.20
N LEU A 35 -1.92 -5.12 -3.14
CA LEU A 35 -0.98 -5.00 -2.03
C LEU A 35 0.46 -5.35 -2.44
N LYS A 36 0.67 -6.36 -3.29
CA LYS A 36 2.00 -6.67 -3.84
C LYS A 36 2.57 -5.50 -4.67
N LEU A 37 1.71 -4.76 -5.39
CA LEU A 37 2.11 -3.51 -6.04
C LEU A 37 2.51 -2.45 -5.02
N THR A 38 1.74 -2.29 -3.95
CA THR A 38 2.07 -1.38 -2.85
C THR A 38 3.42 -1.72 -2.21
N ASP A 39 3.71 -3.00 -1.95
CA ASP A 39 4.97 -3.47 -1.38
C ASP A 39 6.17 -3.14 -2.29
N ALA A 40 6.01 -3.32 -3.61
CA ALA A 40 7.04 -2.98 -4.60
C ALA A 40 7.34 -1.46 -4.66
N ILE A 41 6.35 -0.61 -4.33
CA ILE A 41 6.51 0.85 -4.33
C ILE A 41 7.09 1.35 -2.99
N ILE A 42 6.58 0.86 -1.86
CA ILE A 42 6.90 1.41 -0.52
C ILE A 42 8.13 0.75 0.10
N GLY A 43 8.31 -0.56 -0.04
CA GLY A 43 9.33 -1.33 0.69
C GLY A 43 10.75 -1.09 0.15
N VAL A 44 11.14 -1.86 -0.86
CA VAL A 44 12.37 -1.60 -1.65
C VAL A 44 11.91 -1.20 -3.04
N PRO A 45 11.94 0.10 -3.38
CA PRO A 45 11.45 0.59 -4.66
C PRO A 45 12.10 -0.17 -5.81
N ARG A 46 11.33 -1.08 -6.42
CA ARG A 46 11.74 -1.89 -7.56
C ARG A 46 10.57 -2.01 -8.53
N PRO A 47 10.83 -2.18 -9.83
CA PRO A 47 9.78 -2.61 -10.74
C PRO A 47 9.14 -3.91 -10.21
N PRO A 48 7.80 -4.03 -10.24
CA PRO A 48 7.15 -5.31 -9.98
C PRO A 48 7.73 -6.39 -10.89
N ASP A 49 7.91 -7.60 -10.37
CA ASP A 49 8.27 -8.74 -11.19
C ASP A 49 7.10 -9.14 -12.12
N ASP A 50 7.39 -10.02 -13.06
CA ASP A 50 6.41 -10.39 -14.09
C ASP A 50 5.22 -11.16 -13.52
N GLU A 51 5.40 -11.87 -12.40
CA GLU A 51 4.30 -12.53 -11.69
C GLU A 51 3.32 -11.50 -11.13
N VAL A 52 3.83 -10.45 -10.46
CA VAL A 52 2.97 -9.37 -9.94
C VAL A 52 2.29 -8.61 -11.08
N LYS A 53 2.99 -8.35 -12.19
CA LYS A 53 2.38 -7.70 -13.37
C LYS A 53 1.23 -8.53 -13.94
N GLN A 54 1.43 -9.84 -14.10
CA GLN A 54 0.39 -10.74 -14.61
C GLN A 54 -0.82 -10.80 -13.66
N ALA A 55 -0.57 -10.89 -12.35
CA ALA A 55 -1.65 -10.88 -11.35
C ALA A 55 -2.45 -9.57 -11.38
N LEU A 56 -1.77 -8.43 -11.54
CA LEU A 56 -2.43 -7.13 -11.69
C LEU A 56 -3.30 -7.08 -12.96
N GLN A 57 -2.73 -7.47 -14.10
CA GLN A 57 -3.45 -7.46 -15.39
C GLN A 57 -4.62 -8.45 -15.45
N ALA A 58 -4.63 -9.48 -14.59
CA ALA A 58 -5.75 -10.41 -14.48
C ALA A 58 -6.97 -9.80 -13.76
N HIS A 59 -6.78 -8.74 -12.98
CA HIS A 59 -7.82 -8.17 -12.10
C HIS A 59 -8.13 -6.69 -12.38
N TYR A 60 -7.21 -5.96 -13.00
CA TYR A 60 -7.28 -4.52 -13.19
C TYR A 60 -6.90 -4.15 -14.63
N SER A 61 -7.56 -3.14 -15.15
CA SER A 61 -7.17 -2.45 -16.38
C SER A 61 -5.87 -1.66 -16.18
N GLU A 62 -5.21 -1.30 -17.28
CA GLU A 62 -4.00 -0.46 -17.22
C GLU A 62 -4.24 0.87 -16.52
N ALA A 63 -5.42 1.47 -16.72
CA ALA A 63 -5.81 2.73 -16.09
C ALA A 63 -5.97 2.56 -14.56
N GLU A 64 -6.60 1.48 -14.11
CA GLU A 64 -6.76 1.17 -12.68
C GLU A 64 -5.42 0.87 -12.02
N ILE A 65 -4.51 0.16 -12.71
CA ILE A 65 -3.15 -0.10 -12.21
C ILE A 65 -2.38 1.22 -12.05
N ALA A 66 -2.48 2.12 -13.03
CA ALA A 66 -1.87 3.44 -12.94
C ALA A 66 -2.45 4.26 -11.79
N GLU A 67 -3.77 4.22 -11.59
CA GLU A 67 -4.45 4.90 -10.47
C GLU A 67 -4.00 4.35 -9.11
N LEU A 68 -3.92 3.02 -8.96
CA LEU A 68 -3.38 2.38 -7.76
C LEU A 68 -1.95 2.86 -7.47
N ALA A 69 -1.07 2.85 -8.47
CA ALA A 69 0.32 3.29 -8.32
C ALA A 69 0.41 4.78 -7.93
N MET A 70 -0.39 5.64 -8.56
CA MET A 70 -0.44 7.07 -8.23
C MET A 70 -0.97 7.30 -6.81
N GLY A 71 -2.01 6.58 -6.39
CA GLY A 71 -2.57 6.67 -5.05
C GLY A 71 -1.55 6.30 -3.97
N VAL A 72 -0.82 5.20 -4.16
CA VAL A 72 0.26 4.77 -3.26
C VAL A 72 1.39 5.79 -3.24
N GLY A 73 1.82 6.28 -4.42
CA GLY A 73 2.88 7.27 -4.52
C GLY A 73 2.53 8.60 -3.84
N LEU A 74 1.29 9.07 -3.99
CA LEU A 74 0.79 10.27 -3.33
C LEU A 74 0.78 10.12 -1.81
N PHE A 75 0.31 8.97 -1.31
CA PHE A 75 0.34 8.65 0.12
C PHE A 75 1.77 8.69 0.67
N LEU A 76 2.71 7.98 0.03
CA LEU A 76 4.11 7.96 0.44
C LEU A 76 4.76 9.36 0.41
N GLY A 77 4.46 10.16 -0.63
CA GLY A 77 4.94 11.53 -0.74
C GLY A 77 4.47 12.41 0.43
N MET A 78 3.18 12.33 0.76
CA MET A 78 2.61 13.08 1.88
C MET A 78 3.18 12.62 3.23
N SER A 79 3.36 11.31 3.43
CA SER A 79 4.00 10.77 4.64
C SER A 79 5.39 11.37 4.85
N LYS A 80 6.20 11.49 3.80
CA LYS A 80 7.53 12.11 3.89
C LYS A 80 7.48 13.60 4.22
N VAL A 81 6.48 14.32 3.70
CA VAL A 81 6.27 15.73 4.05
C VAL A 81 5.94 15.87 5.54
N LEU A 82 5.04 15.05 6.06
CA LEU A 82 4.67 15.07 7.49
C LEU A 82 5.88 14.80 8.40
N ILE A 83 6.66 13.76 8.08
CA ILE A 83 7.88 13.41 8.83
C ILE A 83 8.89 14.56 8.81
N ASN A 84 9.14 15.15 7.63
CA ASN A 84 10.11 16.25 7.50
C ASN A 84 9.69 17.52 8.27
N LEU A 85 8.39 17.70 8.49
CA LEU A 85 7.85 18.84 9.23
C LEU A 85 7.68 18.57 10.73
N GLY A 86 7.97 17.36 11.21
CA GLY A 86 7.72 16.96 12.60
C GLY A 86 6.23 16.95 12.95
N LEU A 87 5.38 16.63 11.97
CA LEU A 87 3.92 16.60 12.10
C LEU A 87 3.37 15.17 12.11
N GLU A 88 4.22 14.18 12.38
CA GLU A 88 3.78 12.83 12.69
C GLU A 88 2.92 12.80 13.98
N PRO A 89 1.95 11.89 14.08
CA PRO A 89 1.23 11.66 15.34
C PRO A 89 2.19 11.28 16.48
N GLU A 90 1.97 11.83 17.67
CA GLU A 90 2.83 11.58 18.86
C GLU A 90 2.95 10.08 19.20
N ASP A 91 1.88 9.30 18.97
CA ASP A 91 1.83 7.86 19.23
C ASP A 91 2.37 6.99 18.08
N MET A 92 2.95 7.57 17.02
CA MET A 92 3.46 6.80 15.88
C MET A 92 4.76 6.07 16.26
N PRO A 93 4.87 4.75 16.03
CA PRO A 93 6.11 4.00 16.30
C PRO A 93 7.28 4.54 15.48
N VAL A 94 8.42 4.77 16.13
CA VAL A 94 9.66 5.20 15.45
C VAL A 94 10.31 3.99 14.77
N THR A 95 10.38 4.03 13.44
CA THR A 95 11.14 3.06 12.65
C THR A 95 12.55 3.57 12.41
N VAL A 96 13.56 2.89 12.96
CA VAL A 96 14.97 3.21 12.75
C VAL A 96 15.53 2.30 11.66
N VAL A 97 15.95 2.88 10.53
CA VAL A 97 16.60 2.16 9.43
C VAL A 97 18.09 2.52 9.42
N PRO A 98 19.01 1.54 9.45
CA PRO A 98 20.44 1.82 9.41
C PRO A 98 20.85 2.44 8.06
N THR A 99 21.82 3.35 8.11
CA THR A 99 22.41 3.94 6.90
C THR A 99 23.08 2.84 6.06
N PRO A 100 22.86 2.78 4.74
CA PRO A 100 23.64 1.91 3.86
C PRO A 100 25.13 2.25 3.98
N GLY A 101 25.96 1.22 4.20
CA GLY A 101 27.42 1.32 4.16
C GLY A 101 27.99 1.14 2.77
#